data_AF-R9T901-F1
#
_entry.id   AF-R9T901-F1
#
_cell.length_a   1.000
_cell.length_b   1.000
_cell.length_c   1.000
_cell.angle_alpha   90.00
_cell.angle_beta   90.00
_cell.angle_gamma   90.00
#
_symmetry.space_group_name_H-M   'P 1'
#
loop_
_entity.id
_entity.type
_entity.pdbx_description
1 polymer ?
#
loop_
_entity_poly.entity_id
_entity_poly.type
_entity_poly.pdbx_seq_one_letter_code
_entity_poly.pdbx_strand_id
1 'polypeptide(L)'
;MKATSGHLIFGDGVDYKDLERVFPELFTTFLEETNQVPDDNDILQMFLYANMQEIARNEKPEGYNRKGRMRLIFPIGKKEFYIKSYTSNVETVRLTEKLSKLLLREGIQHTVEWDQLITKSKK
;
A
#
# COMPACT_ATOMS: atom_id res chain seq x y z
N MET A 1 12.50 -15.28 2.64
CA MET A 1 13.06 -14.07 1.98
C MET A 1 12.92 -12.87 2.91
N LYS A 2 13.74 -11.83 2.75
CA LYS A 2 13.56 -10.50 3.37
C LYS A 2 13.58 -9.45 2.27
N ALA A 3 12.83 -8.37 2.44
CA ALA A 3 12.79 -7.24 1.51
C ALA A 3 12.63 -5.92 2.27
N THR A 4 13.11 -4.83 1.69
CA THR A 4 12.90 -3.46 2.19
C THR A 4 11.61 -2.86 1.61
N SER A 5 11.21 -3.32 0.44
CA SER A 5 9.93 -2.93 -0.18
C SER A 5 9.30 -4.05 -0.96
N GLY A 6 7.96 -4.11 -0.93
CA GLY A 6 7.15 -4.96 -1.79
C GLY A 6 6.20 -4.10 -2.62
N HIS A 7 6.29 -4.24 -3.93
CA HIS A 7 5.55 -3.47 -4.93
C HIS A 7 4.43 -4.34 -5.49
N LEU A 8 3.20 -3.83 -5.47
CA LEU A 8 2.05 -4.44 -6.14
C LEU A 8 1.76 -3.61 -7.39
N ILE A 9 2.25 -4.10 -8.53
CA ILE A 9 2.15 -3.44 -9.83
C ILE A 9 0.86 -3.89 -10.48
N PHE A 10 -0.05 -2.95 -10.74
CA PHE A 10 -1.36 -3.27 -11.30
C PHE A 10 -1.24 -3.77 -12.74
N GLY A 11 -2.09 -4.74 -13.08
CA GLY A 11 -2.22 -5.23 -14.45
C GLY A 11 -2.85 -4.20 -15.39
N ASP A 12 -2.76 -4.48 -16.68
CA ASP A 12 -3.36 -3.63 -17.71
C ASP A 12 -4.87 -3.47 -17.47
N GLY A 13 -5.36 -2.23 -17.58
CA GLY A 13 -6.78 -1.90 -17.41
C GLY A 13 -7.24 -1.77 -15.95
N VAL A 14 -6.37 -2.03 -14.96
CA VAL A 14 -6.67 -1.77 -13.55
C VAL A 14 -6.39 -0.29 -13.21
N ASP A 15 -7.40 0.35 -12.66
CA ASP A 15 -7.44 1.75 -12.28
C ASP A 15 -7.56 1.92 -10.75
N TYR A 16 -7.34 3.15 -10.25
CA TYR A 16 -7.43 3.40 -8.82
C TYR A 16 -8.86 3.21 -8.29
N LYS A 17 -9.86 3.57 -9.09
CA LYS A 17 -11.28 3.34 -8.77
C LYS A 17 -11.62 1.86 -8.52
N ASP A 18 -10.87 0.92 -9.12
CA ASP A 18 -11.13 -0.50 -8.94
C ASP A 18 -10.74 -0.96 -7.52
N LEU A 19 -9.97 -0.15 -6.80
CA LEU A 19 -9.63 -0.38 -5.39
C LEU A 19 -10.77 -0.03 -4.44
N GLU A 20 -11.82 0.67 -4.88
CA GLU A 20 -12.85 1.25 -3.99
C GLU A 20 -13.44 0.22 -3.01
N ARG A 21 -13.70 -1.00 -3.49
CA ARG A 21 -14.26 -2.08 -2.64
C ARG A 21 -13.25 -2.66 -1.65
N VAL A 22 -11.98 -2.79 -2.04
CA VAL A 22 -10.95 -3.46 -1.22
C VAL A 22 -10.21 -2.51 -0.30
N PHE A 23 -10.15 -1.22 -0.66
CA PHE A 23 -9.23 -0.27 -0.05
C PHE A 23 -9.44 -0.09 1.46
N PRO A 24 -10.68 -0.02 2.01
CA PRO A 24 -10.85 0.10 3.46
C PRO A 24 -10.20 -1.05 4.23
N GLU A 25 -10.41 -2.29 3.80
CA GLU A 25 -9.81 -3.48 4.43
C GLU A 25 -8.30 -3.55 4.20
N LEU A 26 -7.83 -3.19 3.00
CA LEU A 26 -6.40 -3.11 2.68
C LEU A 26 -5.69 -2.13 3.62
N PHE A 27 -6.27 -0.94 3.80
CA PHE A 27 -5.71 0.13 4.61
C PHE A 27 -5.72 -0.23 6.09
N THR A 28 -6.83 -0.73 6.64
CA THR A 28 -6.89 -1.16 8.05
C THR A 28 -5.97 -2.34 8.31
N THR A 29 -5.92 -3.34 7.41
CA THR A 29 -4.99 -4.47 7.51
C THR A 29 -3.54 -3.98 7.56
N PHE A 30 -3.17 -3.00 6.72
CA PHE A 30 -1.83 -2.41 6.75
C PHE A 30 -1.53 -1.77 8.12
N LEU A 31 -2.45 -1.00 8.68
CA LEU A 31 -2.24 -0.33 9.97
C LEU A 31 -2.16 -1.33 11.13
N GLU A 32 -3.00 -2.36 11.15
CA GLU A 32 -3.01 -3.41 12.17
C GLU A 32 -1.70 -4.21 12.15
N GLU A 33 -1.30 -4.71 10.98
CA GLU A 33 -0.09 -5.53 10.83
C GLU A 33 1.21 -4.75 11.12
N THR A 34 1.16 -3.43 10.99
CA THR A 34 2.30 -2.55 11.29
C THR A 34 2.27 -1.97 12.69
N ASN A 35 1.20 -2.22 13.49
CA ASN A 35 0.91 -1.55 14.76
C ASN A 35 0.92 -0.02 14.63
N GLN A 36 0.27 0.49 13.57
CA GLN A 36 0.16 1.93 13.24
C GLN A 36 -1.29 2.42 13.24
N VAL A 37 -2.24 1.64 13.77
CA VAL A 37 -3.62 2.09 13.99
C VAL A 37 -3.59 3.31 14.92
N PRO A 38 -4.16 4.46 14.52
CA PRO A 38 -4.28 5.61 15.41
C PRO A 38 -5.11 5.28 16.66
N ASP A 39 -4.73 5.83 17.81
CA ASP A 39 -5.50 5.65 19.06
C ASP A 39 -6.90 6.28 18.96
N ASP A 40 -7.02 7.36 18.18
CA ASP A 40 -8.27 8.07 17.94
C ASP A 40 -8.96 7.56 16.67
N ASN A 41 -10.19 7.08 16.82
CA ASN A 41 -10.98 6.56 15.71
C ASN A 41 -11.30 7.66 14.68
N ASP A 42 -11.52 8.90 15.09
CA ASP A 42 -11.82 10.01 14.18
C ASP A 42 -10.64 10.28 13.25
N ILE A 43 -9.41 10.11 13.75
CA ILE A 43 -8.19 10.21 12.93
C ILE A 43 -8.12 9.07 11.91
N LEU A 44 -8.46 7.84 12.32
CA LEU A 44 -8.53 6.70 11.40
C LEU A 44 -9.57 6.94 10.29
N GLN A 45 -10.78 7.39 10.66
CA GLN A 45 -11.84 7.71 9.70
C GLN A 45 -11.43 8.84 8.75
N MET A 46 -10.74 9.88 9.26
CA MET A 46 -10.22 10.96 8.44
C MET A 46 -9.24 10.45 7.37
N PHE A 47 -8.31 9.56 7.73
CA PHE A 47 -7.37 8.98 6.76
C PHE A 47 -8.08 8.11 5.71
N LEU A 48 -9.00 7.27 6.13
CA LEU A 48 -9.81 6.45 5.23
C LEU A 48 -10.60 7.34 4.27
N TYR A 49 -11.30 8.35 4.79
CA TYR A 49 -12.10 9.27 3.99
C TYR A 49 -11.26 9.98 2.93
N ALA A 50 -10.11 10.55 3.31
CA ALA A 50 -9.24 11.27 2.37
C ALA A 50 -8.80 10.39 1.18
N ASN A 51 -8.35 9.17 1.47
CA ASN A 51 -7.94 8.22 0.44
C ASN A 51 -9.11 7.77 -0.44
N MET A 52 -10.27 7.47 0.16
CA MET A 52 -11.46 7.03 -0.56
C MET A 52 -12.00 8.13 -1.50
N GLN A 53 -11.89 9.40 -1.12
CA GLN A 53 -12.26 10.51 -2.01
C GLN A 53 -11.40 10.58 -3.27
N GLU A 54 -10.09 10.32 -3.15
CA GLU A 54 -9.18 10.26 -4.30
C GLU A 54 -9.50 9.03 -5.17
N ILE A 55 -9.67 7.86 -4.55
CA ILE A 55 -10.03 6.61 -5.25
C ILE A 55 -11.35 6.74 -6.02
N ALA A 56 -12.39 7.32 -5.42
CA ALA A 56 -13.68 7.53 -6.06
C ALA A 56 -13.59 8.43 -7.30
N ARG A 57 -12.61 9.35 -7.35
CA ARG A 57 -12.31 10.18 -8.51
C ARG A 57 -11.32 9.54 -9.50
N ASN A 58 -10.95 8.27 -9.28
CA ASN A 58 -9.89 7.57 -10.00
C ASN A 58 -8.53 8.30 -9.93
N GLU A 59 -8.29 9.00 -8.83
CA GLU A 59 -7.05 9.72 -8.54
C GLU A 59 -6.14 8.89 -7.63
N LYS A 60 -4.86 9.24 -7.62
CA LYS A 60 -3.83 8.56 -6.82
C LYS A 60 -4.05 8.81 -5.32
N PRO A 61 -4.39 7.80 -4.51
CA PRO A 61 -4.56 8.00 -3.07
C PRO A 61 -3.26 8.41 -2.35
N GLU A 62 -3.34 9.01 -1.17
CA GLU A 62 -2.16 9.29 -0.31
C GLU A 62 -1.48 7.99 0.18
N GLY A 63 -2.27 6.95 0.44
CA GLY A 63 -1.89 5.78 1.24
C GLY A 63 -1.67 6.16 2.71
N TYR A 64 -0.60 5.62 3.29
CA TYR A 64 -0.11 5.98 4.62
C TYR A 64 1.39 6.32 4.53
N ASN A 65 1.70 7.44 3.88
CA ASN A 65 3.07 7.91 3.69
C ASN A 65 3.58 8.77 4.85
N ARG A 66 3.55 8.20 6.07
CA ARG A 66 3.91 8.90 7.31
C ARG A 66 5.15 8.30 7.96
N LYS A 67 5.74 9.00 8.95
CA LYS A 67 6.79 8.38 9.77
C LYS A 67 6.16 7.25 10.58
N GLY A 68 6.82 6.09 10.61
CA GLY A 68 6.30 4.88 11.21
C GLY A 68 7.19 3.69 10.89
N ARG A 69 6.77 2.49 11.32
CA ARG A 69 7.46 1.23 11.08
C ARG A 69 7.53 0.91 9.58
N MET A 70 6.43 1.12 8.88
CA MET A 70 6.30 0.96 7.43
C MET A 70 5.43 2.08 6.85
N ARG A 71 5.54 2.26 5.54
CA ARG A 71 4.71 3.17 4.75
C ARG A 71 3.97 2.41 3.68
N LEU A 72 2.73 2.80 3.45
CA LEU A 72 1.94 2.42 2.28
C LEU A 72 1.97 3.59 1.31
N ILE A 73 2.56 3.42 0.14
CA ILE A 73 2.84 4.52 -0.79
C ILE A 73 2.26 4.21 -2.17
N PHE A 74 1.52 5.18 -2.69
CA PHE A 74 1.11 5.24 -4.09
C PHE A 74 2.00 6.25 -4.82
N PRO A 75 2.91 5.82 -5.71
CA PRO A 75 3.78 6.72 -6.47
C PRO A 75 3.03 7.49 -7.56
N ILE A 76 3.55 8.68 -7.89
CA ILE A 76 3.04 9.50 -9.00
C ILE A 76 3.41 8.86 -10.33
N GLY A 77 2.44 8.82 -11.26
CA GLY A 77 2.67 8.40 -12.65
C GLY A 77 2.87 6.90 -12.84
N LYS A 78 2.62 6.08 -11.80
CA LYS A 78 2.70 4.63 -11.89
C LYS A 78 1.45 3.97 -11.33
N LYS A 79 0.96 2.96 -12.04
CA LYS A 79 -0.15 2.10 -11.62
C LYS A 79 0.39 1.00 -10.69
N GLU A 80 0.83 1.40 -9.51
CA GLU A 80 1.28 0.50 -8.46
C GLU A 80 0.97 1.11 -7.08
N PHE A 81 1.08 0.30 -6.04
CA PHE A 81 1.45 0.79 -4.72
C PHE A 81 2.51 -0.10 -4.13
N TYR A 82 3.21 0.39 -3.11
CA TYR A 82 4.22 -0.40 -2.43
C TYR A 82 4.22 -0.17 -0.94
N ILE A 83 4.66 -1.20 -0.23
CA ILE A 83 4.97 -1.14 1.19
C ILE A 83 6.47 -0.91 1.30
N LYS A 84 6.88 0.02 2.15
CA LYS A 84 8.28 0.33 2.40
C LYS A 84 8.59 0.30 3.89
N SER A 85 9.58 -0.49 4.27
CA SER A 85 10.21 -0.46 5.59
C SER A 85 11.53 0.30 5.56
N TYR A 86 12.08 0.60 6.74
CA TYR A 86 13.40 1.23 6.86
C TYR A 86 14.55 0.24 6.60
N THR A 87 14.37 -1.02 6.99
CA THR A 87 15.35 -2.10 6.82
C THR A 87 14.72 -3.30 6.12
N SER A 88 15.54 -4.13 5.47
CA SER A 88 15.09 -5.40 4.90
C SER A 88 14.63 -6.36 5.99
N ASN A 89 13.40 -6.85 5.91
CA ASN A 89 12.78 -7.70 6.92
C ASN A 89 11.75 -8.68 6.32
N VAL A 90 11.29 -9.64 7.13
CA VAL A 90 10.34 -10.69 6.69
C VAL A 90 8.92 -10.16 6.70
N GLU A 91 8.62 -9.22 7.59
CA GLU A 91 7.31 -8.61 7.78
C GLU A 91 6.86 -7.83 6.54
N THR A 92 7.77 -7.13 5.86
CA THR A 92 7.48 -6.45 4.58
C THR A 92 7.00 -7.45 3.53
N VAL A 93 7.66 -8.62 3.45
CA VAL A 93 7.27 -9.70 2.52
C VAL A 93 5.90 -10.24 2.89
N ARG A 94 5.71 -10.63 4.15
CA ARG A 94 4.43 -11.19 4.64
C ARG A 94 3.26 -10.23 4.44
N LEU A 95 3.45 -8.96 4.75
CA LEU A 95 2.42 -7.95 4.61
C LEU A 95 2.08 -7.70 3.14
N THR A 96 3.08 -7.61 2.26
CA THR A 96 2.88 -7.47 0.80
C THR A 96 2.10 -8.65 0.24
N GLU A 97 2.46 -9.88 0.60
CA GLU A 97 1.72 -11.09 0.20
C GLU A 97 0.28 -11.11 0.75
N LYS A 98 0.07 -10.65 1.99
CA LYS A 98 -1.27 -10.54 2.59
C LYS A 98 -2.13 -9.54 1.82
N LEU A 99 -1.61 -8.35 1.51
CA LEU A 99 -2.33 -7.35 0.71
C LEU A 99 -2.57 -7.84 -0.73
N SER A 100 -1.61 -8.55 -1.32
CA SER A 100 -1.76 -9.20 -2.63
C SER A 100 -2.95 -10.15 -2.66
N LYS A 101 -3.11 -11.00 -1.62
CA LYS A 101 -4.27 -11.89 -1.50
C LYS A 101 -5.60 -11.14 -1.41
N LEU A 102 -5.65 -9.99 -0.71
CA LEU A 102 -6.85 -9.14 -0.65
C LEU A 102 -7.22 -8.60 -2.04
N LEU A 103 -6.24 -8.09 -2.78
CA LEU A 103 -6.46 -7.61 -4.15
C LEU A 103 -6.97 -8.73 -5.06
N LEU A 104 -6.34 -9.91 -5.04
CA LEU A 104 -6.77 -11.06 -5.84
C LEU A 104 -8.20 -11.50 -5.50
N ARG A 105 -8.59 -11.45 -4.22
CA ARG A 105 -9.95 -11.79 -3.78
C ARG A 105 -11.02 -10.91 -4.42
N GLU A 106 -10.72 -9.64 -4.64
CA GLU A 106 -11.61 -8.69 -5.32
C GLU A 106 -11.38 -8.62 -6.84
N GLY A 107 -10.59 -9.53 -7.41
CA GLY A 107 -10.34 -9.63 -8.85
C GLY A 107 -9.31 -8.64 -9.41
N ILE A 108 -8.61 -7.90 -8.55
CA ILE A 108 -7.62 -6.90 -8.97
C ILE A 108 -6.33 -7.59 -9.40
N GLN A 109 -6.10 -7.62 -10.71
CA GLN A 109 -4.89 -8.20 -11.31
C GLN A 109 -3.66 -7.36 -10.99
N HIS A 110 -2.59 -8.00 -10.55
CA HIS A 110 -1.32 -7.35 -10.25
C HIS A 110 -0.17 -8.37 -10.20
N THR A 111 1.06 -7.87 -10.25
CA THR A 111 2.27 -8.63 -9.95
C THR A 111 2.93 -8.11 -8.68
N VAL A 112 3.73 -8.95 -8.03
CA VAL A 112 4.51 -8.58 -6.85
C VAL A 112 5.98 -8.54 -7.20
N GLU A 113 6.61 -7.38 -7.01
CA GLU A 113 8.05 -7.18 -7.20
C GLU A 113 8.71 -6.70 -5.91
N TRP A 114 9.95 -7.11 -5.68
CA TRP A 114 10.70 -6.79 -4.46
C TRP A 114 11.80 -5.77 -4.74
N ASP A 115 12.04 -4.87 -3.78
CA ASP A 115 13.19 -3.96 -3.76
C ASP A 115 13.42 -3.14 -5.05
N GLN A 116 12.34 -2.69 -5.68
CA GLN A 116 12.35 -1.88 -6.92
C GLN A 116 12.66 -0.39 -6.68
N LEU A 117 12.84 0.02 -5.42
CA LEU A 117 13.26 1.37 -5.10
C LEU A 117 14.74 1.54 -5.46
N ILE A 118 15.04 2.34 -6.48
CA ILE A 118 16.42 2.71 -6.82
C ILE A 118 17.03 3.45 -5.63
N THR A 119 17.84 2.75 -4.85
CA THR A 119 18.74 3.39 -3.88
C THR A 119 19.86 4.01 -4.69
N LYS A 120 19.93 5.35 -4.73
CA LYS A 120 21.18 6.00 -5.08
C LYS A 120 22.19 5.58 -4.01
N SER A 121 23.03 4.60 -4.32
CA SER A 121 24.25 4.36 -3.56
C SER A 121 24.96 5.70 -3.46
N LYS A 122 25.14 6.17 -2.22
CA LYS A 122 25.99 7.33 -1.95
C LYS A 122 27.35 7.04 -2.60
N LYS A 123 27.80 7.95 -3.46
CA LYS A 123 29.23 8.08 -3.78
C LYS A 123 29.99 8.43 -2.51
#